data_AF-A0AB35K1H6-F1
#
_entry.id   AF-A0AB35K1H6-F1
#
_cell.length_a   1.000
_cell.length_b   1.000
_cell.length_c   1.000
_cell.angle_alpha   90.00
_cell.angle_beta   90.00
_cell.angle_gamma   90.00
#
_symmetry.space_group_name_H-M   'P 1'
#
loop_
_entity.id
_entity.type
_entity.pdbx_description
1 polymer ?
#
loop_
_entity_poly.entity_id
_entity_poly.type
_entity_poly.pdbx_seq_one_letter_code
_entity_poly.pdbx_strand_id
1 'polypeptide(L)' 'MYTNYWISNGFIYGPEYSGRFWIENGFIYGPKNSGKFWIQDNFIYGPKDSGKFWISEGYIYGPKGNVPWID' A
#
# COMPACT_ATOMS: atom_id res chain seq x y z
N MET A 1 4.76 -3.52 11.92
CA MET A 1 5.83 -2.50 12.07
C MET A 1 5.81 -1.55 10.90
N TYR A 2 6.38 -0.35 11.04
CA TYR A 2 6.36 0.66 9.97
C TYR A 2 7.13 0.16 8.74
N THR A 3 6.54 0.25 7.54
CA THR A 3 7.14 -0.25 6.30
C THR A 3 8.01 0.79 5.59
N ASN A 4 8.11 2.01 6.11
CA ASN A 4 8.68 3.18 5.43
C ASN A 4 7.85 3.71 4.26
N TYR A 5 6.60 3.26 4.12
CA TYR A 5 5.66 3.82 3.16
C TYR A 5 4.58 4.65 3.85
N TRP A 6 4.19 5.74 3.21
CA TRP A 6 3.13 6.62 3.69
C TRP A 6 2.27 7.12 2.54
N ILE A 7 1.06 7.55 2.88
CA ILE A 7 0.05 8.06 1.94
C ILE A 7 -0.03 9.57 2.12
N SER A 8 0.05 10.31 1.02
CA SER A 8 -0.17 11.76 1.00
C SER A 8 -0.87 12.14 -0.29
N ASN A 9 -1.95 12.91 -0.19
CA ASN A 9 -2.77 13.36 -1.32
C ASN A 9 -3.18 12.22 -2.29
N GLY A 10 -3.50 11.04 -1.75
CA GLY A 10 -3.89 9.88 -2.55
C GLY A 10 -2.73 9.12 -3.22
N PHE A 11 -1.49 9.59 -3.08
CA PHE A 11 -0.30 8.90 -3.58
C PHE A 11 0.42 8.17 -2.45
N ILE A 12 1.08 7.07 -2.79
CA ILE A 12 1.91 6.30 -1.88
C ILE A 12 3.38 6.63 -2.15
N TYR A 13 4.07 7.03 -1.09
CA TYR A 13 5.49 7.36 -1.09
C TYR A 13 6.25 6.38 -0.22
N GLY A 14 7.54 6.22 -0.49
CA GLY A 14 8.39 5.29 0.24
C GLY A 14 9.79 5.20 -0.35
N PRO A 15 10.61 4.25 0.13
CA PRO A 15 11.99 4.07 -0.33
C PRO A 15 12.08 3.59 -1.79
N GLU A 16 11.12 2.79 -2.26
CA GLU A 16 11.04 2.35 -3.65
C GLU A 16 9.79 2.88 -4.33
N TYR A 17 9.89 3.22 -5.62
CA TYR A 17 8.76 3.68 -6.44
C TYR A 17 7.95 4.84 -5.83
N SER A 18 8.63 5.73 -5.09
CA SER A 18 7.99 6.85 -4.39
C SER A 18 7.12 7.71 -5.32
N GLY A 19 5.86 7.90 -4.96
CA GLY A 19 4.89 8.69 -5.74
C GLY A 19 4.41 8.01 -7.04
N ARG A 20 4.81 6.77 -7.31
CA ARG A 20 4.39 6.03 -8.52
C ARG A 20 3.15 5.15 -8.31
N PHE A 21 2.74 4.96 -7.06
CA PHE A 21 1.51 4.28 -6.71
C PHE A 21 0.49 5.30 -6.21
N TRP A 22 -0.78 5.10 -6.55
CA TRP A 22 -1.88 5.97 -6.14
C TRP A 22 -3.10 5.16 -5.74
N ILE A 23 -3.99 5.78 -4.96
CA ILE A 23 -5.22 5.19 -4.47
C ILE A 23 -6.38 5.88 -5.17
N GLU A 24 -7.21 5.09 -5.84
CA GLU A 24 -8.44 5.56 -6.47
C GLU A 24 -9.57 4.58 -6.16
N ASN A 25 -10.71 5.10 -5.68
CA ASN A 25 -11.87 4.30 -5.28
C ASN A 25 -11.53 3.13 -4.31
N GLY A 26 -10.54 3.32 -3.44
CA GLY A 26 -10.08 2.31 -2.49
C GLY A 26 -9.11 1.28 -3.07
N PHE A 27 -8.84 1.29 -4.37
CA PHE A 27 -7.87 0.40 -5.01
C PHE A 27 -6.51 1.08 -5.16
N ILE A 28 -5.44 0.29 -5.05
CA ILE A 28 -4.06 0.73 -5.24
C ILE A 28 -3.67 0.44 -6.69
N TYR A 29 -3.29 1.48 -7.41
CA TYR A 29 -2.82 1.44 -8.78
C TYR A 29 -1.35 1.85 -8.86
N GLY A 30 -0.67 1.42 -9.92
CA GLY A 30 0.74 1.71 -10.11
C GLY A 30 1.37 0.98 -11.29
N PRO A 31 2.69 1.08 -11.46
CA PRO A 31 3.42 0.46 -12.55
C PRO A 31 3.46 -1.08 -12.47
N LYS A 32 3.24 -1.66 -11.28
CA LYS A 32 3.13 -3.10 -11.05
C LYS A 32 1.86 -3.39 -10.27
N ASN A 33 1.29 -4.58 -10.51
CA ASN A 33 0.13 -5.09 -9.77
C ASN A 33 -1.06 -4.09 -9.66
N SER A 34 -1.22 -3.24 -10.67
CA SER A 34 -2.21 -2.16 -10.69
C SER A 34 -3.63 -2.69 -10.49
N GLY A 35 -4.37 -2.14 -9.53
CA GLY A 35 -5.76 -2.50 -9.24
C GLY A 35 -5.94 -3.86 -8.56
N LYS A 36 -4.86 -4.59 -8.24
CA LYS A 36 -4.96 -5.90 -7.56
C LYS A 36 -5.12 -5.80 -6.05
N PHE A 37 -4.70 -4.68 -5.48
CA PHE A 37 -4.73 -4.43 -4.05
C PHE A 37 -5.77 -3.37 -3.73
N TRP A 38 -6.43 -3.49 -2.57
CA TRP A 38 -7.44 -2.54 -2.13
C TRP A 38 -7.35 -2.29 -0.63
N ILE A 39 -7.87 -1.14 -0.22
CA ILE A 39 -7.93 -0.68 1.16
C ILE A 39 -9.37 -0.80 1.63
N GLN A 40 -9.57 -1.50 2.74
CA GLN A 40 -10.86 -1.59 3.42
C GLN A 40 -10.62 -1.56 4.92
N ASP A 41 -11.37 -0.73 5.64
CA ASP A 41 -11.27 -0.59 7.11
C ASP A 41 -9.83 -0.35 7.61
N ASN A 42 -9.06 0.45 6.86
CA ASN A 42 -7.62 0.71 7.05
C ASN A 42 -6.68 -0.50 6.86
N PHE A 43 -7.17 -1.67 6.46
CA PHE A 43 -6.35 -2.81 6.09
C PHE A 43 -6.18 -2.88 4.58
N ILE A 44 -5.02 -3.39 4.16
CA ILE A 44 -4.71 -3.59 2.74
C ILE A 44 -4.87 -5.07 2.42
N TYR A 45 -5.70 -5.33 1.42
CA TYR A 45 -6.05 -6.66 0.95
C TYR A 45 -5.55 -6.85 -0.48
N GLY A 46 -5.38 -8.12 -0.87
CA GLY A 46 -4.87 -8.47 -2.18
C GLY A 46 -4.78 -9.98 -2.40
N PRO A 47 -4.21 -10.42 -3.53
CA PRO A 47 -4.08 -11.83 -3.88
C PRO A 47 -3.11 -12.59 -2.95
N LYS A 48 -2.16 -11.87 -2.35
CA LYS A 48 -1.18 -12.37 -1.37
C LYS A 48 -1.13 -11.41 -0.19
N ASP A 49 -0.81 -11.93 0.99
CA ASP A 49 -0.65 -11.16 2.23
C ASP A 49 -1.86 -10.27 2.59
N SER A 50 -3.04 -10.73 2.19
CA SER A 50 -4.31 -10.04 2.40
C SER A 50 -4.58 -9.79 3.89
N GLY A 51 -4.85 -8.54 4.25
CA GLY A 51 -5.14 -8.13 5.62
C GLY A 51 -3.93 -8.08 6.55
N LYS A 52 -2.71 -8.36 6.07
CA LYS A 52 -1.49 -8.30 6.91
C LYS A 52 -0.91 -6.89 7.05
N PHE A 53 -1.25 -6.00 6.13
CA PHE A 53 -0.81 -4.62 6.12
C PHE A 53 -1.96 -3.71 6.53
N TRP A 54 -1.66 -2.65 7.25
CA TRP A 54 -2.63 -1.67 7.72
C TRP A 54 -2.10 -0.25 7.65
N ILE A 55 -3.01 0.71 7.67
CA ILE A 55 -2.74 2.14 7.61
C ILE A 55 -3.08 2.73 8.97
N SER A 56 -2.18 3.53 9.52
CA SER A 56 -2.42 4.33 10.73
C SER A 56 -1.80 5.70 10.54
N GLU A 57 -2.59 6.75 10.74
CA GLU A 57 -2.15 8.15 10.59
C GLU A 57 -1.48 8.44 9.23
N GLY A 58 -1.93 7.76 8.17
CA GLY A 58 -1.36 7.88 6.83
C GLY A 58 -0.08 7.06 6.60
N TYR A 59 0.48 6.42 7.62
CA TYR A 59 1.65 5.55 7.48
C TYR A 59 1.21 4.09 7.32
N ILE A 60 1.98 3.34 6.54
CA ILE A 60 1.71 1.93 6.24
C ILE A 60 2.55 1.05 7.15
N TYR A 61 1.90 0.08 7.76
CA TYR A 61 2.50 -0.88 8.66
C TYR A 61 2.20 -2.30 8.19
N GLY A 62 3.06 -3.24 8.57
CA GLY A 62 2.91 -4.64 8.18
C GLY A 62 3.99 -5.57 8.74
N PRO A 63 4.05 -6.82 8.25
CA PRO A 63 5.14 -7.74 8.49
C PRO A 63 6.46 -7.26 7.87
N LYS A 64 7.55 -8.00 8.10
CA LYS A 64 8.88 -7.68 7.55
C LYS A 64 8.96 -8.00 6.08
N GLY A 65 9.32 -6.99 5.29
CA GLY A 65 9.41 -7.07 3.84
C GLY A 65 8.95 -5.78 3.19
N ASN A 66 8.88 -5.82 1.86
CA ASN A 66 8.25 -4.77 1.09
C ASN A 66 6.74 -4.86 1.18
N VAL A 67 6.07 -3.77 0.76
CA VAL A 67 4.62 -3.74 0.60
C VAL A 67 4.19 -4.62 -0.57
N PRO A 68 3.02 -5.29 -0.51
CA PRO A 68 2.72 -6.44 -1.34
C PRO A 68 2.46 -6.11 -2.82
N TRP A 69 2.26 -4.82 -3.16
CA TRP A 69 2.08 -4.38 -4.54
C TRP A 69 3.39 -4.13 -5.32
N ILE A 70 4.54 -4.11 -4.64
CA ILE A 70 5.86 -3.88 -5.27
C ILE A 70 6.53 -5.19 -5.72
N ASP A 71 6.20 -6.31 -5.06
CA ASP A 71 6.72 -7.65 -5.38
C ASP A 71 6.36 -8.11 -6.81
#